data_AF-A0AAV6C8S8-F1
#
_entry.id   AF-A0AAV6C8S8-F1
#
_cell.length_a   1.000
_cell.length_b   1.000
_cell.length_c   1.000
_cell.angle_alpha   90.00
_cell.angle_beta   90.00
_cell.angle_gamma   90.00
#
_symmetry.space_group_name_H-M   'P 1'
#
loop_
_entity.id
_entity.type
_entity.pdbx_description
1 polymer ?
#
loop_
_entity_poly.entity_id
_entity_poly.type
_entity_poly.pdbx_seq_one_letter_code
_entity_poly.pdbx_strand_id
1 'polypeptide(L)'
;MKQHRLFQFFWYATDVVLVVSFLLVIYGAVWEYSTTNYLKGFSDAIVPASGTADAKVEAILAWMRHGPARRTVAPSSALSARDPEDTLNYQGLLTVCGSATNAFVNLAQSSGLRARRLLLLDPQLNTKHVVAEVMIDGRWAVVDPSYRFVFRDAQGQSLTRQQLKDPAVFRQAIQDVPGYPQDYTYERTVHVHLARIPFARFIHLRRILNRIWPNWEETANWTYVLERESFALFLSSFLLFSFALGFRLLLSCYGSRRLGIRRVGLGDQLQRAGATLFSHAK
;
A
#
# COMPACT_ATOMS: atom_id res chain seq x y z
N MET A 1 -48.13 8.34 12.19
CA MET A 1 -47.20 7.39 11.53
C MET A 1 -46.14 8.02 10.60
N LYS A 2 -46.08 9.35 10.38
CA LYS A 2 -45.05 9.98 9.50
C LYS A 2 -43.72 10.33 10.22
N GLN A 3 -43.68 10.32 11.55
CA GLN A 3 -42.65 11.00 12.36
C GLN A 3 -41.26 10.32 12.43
N HIS A 4 -41.07 9.10 11.90
CA HIS A 4 -39.77 8.42 11.97
C HIS A 4 -39.25 7.84 10.65
N ARG A 5 -39.83 8.22 9.49
CA ARG A 5 -39.38 7.71 8.18
C ARG A 5 -37.91 7.99 7.92
N LEU A 6 -37.43 9.18 8.31
CA LEU A 6 -36.03 9.56 8.16
C LEU A 6 -35.10 8.70 9.04
N PHE A 7 -35.48 8.44 10.29
CA PHE A 7 -34.73 7.57 11.19
C PHE A 7 -34.67 6.12 10.68
N GLN A 8 -35.81 5.58 10.22
CA GLN A 8 -35.87 4.25 9.61
C GLN A 8 -35.01 4.16 8.36
N PHE A 9 -35.05 5.18 7.49
CA PHE A 9 -34.20 5.24 6.31
C PHE A 9 -32.71 5.17 6.69
N PHE A 10 -32.24 6.02 7.60
CA PHE A 10 -30.85 6.02 8.04
C PHE A 10 -30.45 4.71 8.72
N TRP A 11 -31.37 4.10 9.50
CA TRP A 11 -31.14 2.82 10.14
C TRP A 11 -30.91 1.70 9.12
N TYR A 12 -31.84 1.53 8.16
CA TYR A 12 -31.72 0.51 7.12
C TYR A 12 -30.52 0.77 6.19
N ALA A 13 -30.27 2.03 5.82
CA ALA A 13 -29.10 2.38 5.03
C ALA A 13 -27.81 2.00 5.76
N THR A 14 -27.72 2.23 7.07
CA THR A 14 -26.55 1.84 7.88
C THR A 14 -26.40 0.32 7.96
N ASP A 15 -27.51 -0.42 8.12
CA ASP A 15 -27.48 -1.90 8.12
C ASP A 15 -26.97 -2.45 6.78
N VAL A 16 -27.42 -1.90 5.64
CA VAL A 16 -26.92 -2.27 4.31
C VAL A 16 -25.43 -1.97 4.18
N VAL A 17 -24.99 -0.77 4.57
CA VAL A 17 -23.56 -0.39 4.53
C VAL A 17 -22.72 -1.31 5.41
N LEU A 18 -23.22 -1.68 6.60
CA LEU A 18 -22.53 -2.62 7.49
C LEU A 18 -22.33 -3.99 6.85
N VAL A 19 -23.39 -4.57 6.26
CA VAL A 19 -23.29 -5.87 5.60
C VAL A 19 -22.33 -5.81 4.41
N VAL A 20 -22.48 -4.81 3.54
CA VAL A 20 -21.61 -4.66 2.36
C VAL A 20 -20.16 -4.45 2.76
N SER A 21 -19.88 -3.54 3.71
CA SER A 21 -18.51 -3.30 4.18
C SER A 21 -17.90 -4.52 4.88
N PHE A 22 -18.69 -5.29 5.63
CA PHE A 22 -18.22 -6.55 6.24
C PHE A 22 -17.83 -7.59 5.19
N LEU A 23 -18.64 -7.77 4.14
CA LEU A 23 -18.31 -8.67 3.04
C LEU A 23 -17.04 -8.22 2.31
N LEU A 24 -16.88 -6.92 2.08
CA LEU A 24 -15.67 -6.35 1.48
C LEU A 24 -14.43 -6.52 2.37
N VAL A 25 -14.57 -6.44 3.70
CA VAL A 25 -13.47 -6.74 4.64
C VAL A 25 -13.03 -8.20 4.50
N ILE A 26 -13.97 -9.15 4.48
CA ILE A 26 -13.64 -10.57 4.30
C ILE A 26 -12.96 -10.79 2.96
N TYR A 27 -13.54 -10.26 1.89
CA TYR A 27 -12.96 -10.37 0.54
C TYR A 27 -11.54 -9.79 0.49
N GLY A 28 -11.34 -8.56 0.98
CA GLY A 28 -10.03 -7.92 1.02
C GLY A 28 -9.01 -8.69 1.87
N ALA A 29 -9.43 -9.28 2.99
CA ALA A 29 -8.56 -10.11 3.83
C ALA A 29 -8.12 -11.39 3.12
N VAL A 30 -9.04 -12.09 2.45
CA VAL A 30 -8.73 -13.29 1.66
C VAL A 30 -7.81 -12.95 0.49
N TRP A 31 -8.09 -11.85 -0.22
CA TRP A 31 -7.25 -11.39 -1.32
C TRP A 31 -5.83 -11.04 -0.84
N GLU A 32 -5.69 -10.25 0.22
CA GLU A 32 -4.37 -9.91 0.79
C GLU A 32 -3.60 -11.14 1.28
N TYR A 33 -4.29 -12.11 1.89
CA TYR A 33 -3.69 -13.37 2.30
C TYR A 33 -3.16 -14.15 1.09
N SER A 34 -3.95 -14.25 0.02
CA SER A 34 -3.55 -14.89 -1.23
C SER A 34 -2.32 -14.21 -1.84
N THR A 35 -2.36 -12.88 -2.01
CA THR A 35 -1.26 -12.09 -2.56
C THR A 35 0.01 -12.19 -1.71
N THR A 36 -0.12 -12.20 -0.38
CA THR A 36 1.03 -12.35 0.52
C THR A 36 1.67 -13.73 0.38
N ASN A 37 0.87 -14.79 0.28
CA ASN A 37 1.40 -16.14 0.07
C ASN A 37 2.04 -16.30 -1.31
N TYR A 38 1.44 -15.72 -2.35
CA TYR A 38 2.03 -15.68 -3.68
C TYR A 38 3.40 -15.00 -3.65
N LEU A 39 3.49 -13.79 -3.08
CA LEU A 39 4.73 -13.04 -2.97
C LEU A 39 5.78 -13.76 -2.14
N LYS A 40 5.38 -14.40 -1.04
CA LYS A 40 6.28 -15.20 -0.21
C LYS A 40 6.85 -16.38 -0.99
N GLY A 41 6.00 -17.18 -1.63
CA GLY A 41 6.45 -18.31 -2.45
C GLY A 41 7.35 -17.85 -3.60
N PHE A 42 7.02 -16.72 -4.23
CA PHE A 42 7.86 -16.12 -5.27
C PHE A 42 9.22 -15.69 -4.73
N SER A 43 9.27 -14.95 -3.62
CA SER A 43 10.54 -14.51 -3.04
C SER A 43 11.39 -15.65 -2.52
N ASP A 44 10.78 -16.69 -1.93
CA ASP A 44 11.51 -17.87 -1.45
C ASP A 44 12.20 -18.62 -2.61
N ALA A 45 11.68 -18.49 -3.84
CA ALA A 45 12.29 -19.09 -5.03
C ALA A 45 13.48 -18.29 -5.60
N ILE A 46 13.55 -16.97 -5.36
CA ILE A 46 14.56 -16.10 -6.00
C ILE A 46 15.52 -15.43 -5.01
N VAL A 47 15.16 -15.35 -3.73
CA VAL A 47 15.94 -14.66 -2.69
C VAL A 47 16.53 -15.69 -1.72
N PRO A 48 17.85 -15.66 -1.44
CA PRO A 48 18.45 -16.57 -0.46
C PRO A 48 17.92 -16.28 0.95
N ALA A 49 17.34 -17.29 1.60
CA ALA A 49 16.71 -17.14 2.92
C ALA A 49 17.67 -16.61 4.00
N SER A 50 18.90 -17.14 4.04
CA SER A 50 19.96 -16.78 4.99
C SER A 50 20.92 -15.69 4.47
N GLY A 51 20.59 -15.03 3.35
CA GLY A 51 21.42 -13.97 2.79
C GLY A 51 21.39 -12.70 3.64
N THR A 52 22.50 -11.95 3.64
CA THR A 52 22.56 -10.57 4.14
C THR A 52 21.57 -9.66 3.40
N ALA A 53 21.22 -8.50 3.95
CA ALA A 53 20.33 -7.55 3.29
C ALA A 53 20.81 -7.15 1.87
N ASP A 54 22.10 -6.87 1.71
CA ASP A 54 22.71 -6.62 0.39
C ASP A 54 22.52 -7.80 -0.56
N ALA A 55 22.91 -9.02 -0.15
CA ALA A 55 22.75 -10.21 -0.99
C ALA A 55 21.30 -10.45 -1.43
N LYS A 56 20.32 -10.16 -0.55
CA LYS A 56 18.91 -10.26 -0.90
C LYS A 56 18.49 -9.19 -1.92
N VAL A 57 18.95 -7.94 -1.76
CA VAL A 57 18.71 -6.88 -2.73
C VAL A 57 19.30 -7.23 -4.10
N GLU A 58 20.57 -7.65 -4.14
CA GLU A 58 21.24 -8.04 -5.38
C GLU A 58 20.56 -9.23 -6.05
N ALA A 59 20.07 -10.21 -5.29
CA ALA A 59 19.30 -11.34 -5.83
C ALA A 59 18.00 -10.88 -6.51
N ILE A 60 17.26 -9.95 -5.89
CA ILE A 60 16.05 -9.39 -6.48
C ILE A 60 16.39 -8.62 -7.77
N LEU A 61 17.41 -7.77 -7.75
CA LEU A 61 17.82 -6.99 -8.93
C LEU A 61 18.33 -7.90 -10.06
N ALA A 62 19.08 -8.94 -9.73
CA ALA A 62 19.53 -9.96 -10.67
C ALA A 62 18.35 -10.70 -11.31
N TRP A 63 17.34 -11.09 -10.53
CA TRP A 63 16.10 -11.67 -11.09
C TRP A 63 15.33 -10.67 -11.96
N MET A 64 15.25 -9.39 -11.57
CA MET A 64 14.61 -8.38 -12.40
C MET A 64 15.36 -8.14 -13.72
N ARG A 65 16.67 -8.39 -13.76
CA ARG A 65 17.53 -8.26 -14.95
C ARG A 65 17.53 -9.51 -15.84
N HIS A 66 17.63 -10.70 -15.23
CA HIS A 66 17.91 -11.97 -15.90
C HIS A 66 16.88 -13.06 -15.63
N GLY A 67 15.75 -12.71 -15.00
CA GLY A 67 14.68 -13.66 -14.69
C GLY A 67 14.13 -14.38 -15.93
N PRO A 68 13.31 -15.43 -15.73
CA PRO A 68 12.76 -16.23 -16.81
C PRO A 68 11.98 -15.39 -17.81
N ALA A 69 11.77 -15.95 -19.02
CA ALA A 69 10.97 -15.30 -20.05
C ALA A 69 9.61 -14.88 -19.49
N ARG A 70 9.31 -13.59 -19.59
CA ARG A 70 8.07 -12.97 -19.10
C ARG A 70 7.12 -12.76 -20.26
N ARG A 71 5.83 -12.59 -19.94
CA ARG A 71 4.82 -12.28 -20.95
C ARG A 71 5.11 -10.90 -21.55
N THR A 72 5.11 -10.81 -22.87
CA THR A 72 5.20 -9.56 -23.64
C THR A 72 3.81 -8.94 -23.77
N VAL A 73 3.72 -7.61 -23.78
CA VAL A 73 2.45 -6.87 -23.63
C VAL A 73 1.74 -6.66 -24.99
N ALA A 74 0.40 -6.80 -25.01
CA ALA A 74 -0.56 -6.13 -25.91
C ALA A 74 -1.69 -5.50 -25.02
N PRO A 75 -2.46 -4.49 -25.49
CA PRO A 75 -2.57 -3.16 -24.85
C PRO A 75 -3.44 -3.04 -23.57
N SER A 76 -2.75 -2.71 -22.46
CA SER A 76 -2.82 -1.47 -21.66
C SER A 76 -4.13 -0.91 -21.05
N SER A 77 -5.12 -1.73 -20.68
CA SER A 77 -6.12 -1.29 -19.66
C SER A 77 -6.49 -2.36 -18.63
N ALA A 78 -6.23 -3.63 -18.92
CA ALA A 78 -6.57 -4.74 -18.02
C ALA A 78 -5.50 -5.01 -16.95
N LEU A 79 -4.23 -4.70 -17.22
CA LEU A 79 -3.13 -4.97 -16.29
C LEU A 79 -2.99 -3.84 -15.28
N SER A 80 -2.97 -4.17 -14.00
CA SER A 80 -2.73 -3.20 -12.94
C SER A 80 -1.23 -3.05 -12.67
N ALA A 81 -0.74 -1.82 -12.79
CA ALA A 81 0.62 -1.45 -12.39
C ALA A 81 0.89 -1.62 -10.87
N ARG A 82 -0.18 -1.83 -10.09
CA ARG A 82 -0.13 -1.99 -8.63
C ARG A 82 -0.33 -3.42 -8.18
N ASP A 83 -0.90 -4.27 -9.03
CA ASP A 83 -1.05 -5.69 -8.72
C ASP A 83 0.32 -6.40 -8.72
N PRO A 84 0.73 -7.03 -7.60
CA PRO A 84 2.00 -7.71 -7.53
C PRO A 84 2.09 -8.92 -8.47
N GLU A 85 0.98 -9.60 -8.78
CA GLU A 85 1.01 -10.72 -9.72
C GLU A 85 1.29 -10.23 -11.15
N ASP A 86 0.59 -9.19 -11.62
CA ASP A 86 0.86 -8.58 -12.91
C ASP A 86 2.30 -8.05 -13.01
N THR A 87 2.75 -7.26 -12.04
CA THR A 87 4.07 -6.62 -12.10
C THR A 87 5.23 -7.61 -12.15
N LEU A 88 5.09 -8.81 -11.56
CA LEU A 88 6.13 -9.84 -11.56
C LEU A 88 6.16 -10.69 -12.84
N ASN A 89 5.02 -10.86 -13.51
CA ASN A 89 4.87 -11.75 -14.67
C ASN A 89 4.99 -11.07 -16.04
N TYR A 90 4.87 -9.73 -16.10
CA TYR A 90 4.90 -8.98 -17.37
C TYR A 90 6.15 -8.11 -17.52
N GLN A 91 6.88 -8.31 -18.61
CA GLN A 91 8.16 -7.62 -18.84
C GLN A 91 8.01 -6.10 -18.91
N GLY A 92 6.95 -5.63 -19.57
CA GLY A 92 6.69 -4.20 -19.77
C GLY A 92 6.41 -3.45 -18.46
N LEU A 93 5.94 -4.13 -17.40
CA LEU A 93 5.75 -3.49 -16.10
C LEU A 93 7.07 -3.32 -15.35
N LEU A 94 8.11 -4.08 -15.67
CA LEU A 94 9.42 -3.90 -15.05
C LEU A 94 10.28 -2.82 -15.75
N THR A 95 9.85 -2.28 -16.90
CA THR A 95 10.54 -1.17 -17.58
C THR A 95 10.00 0.19 -17.14
N VAL A 96 8.81 0.25 -16.55
CA VAL A 96 8.22 1.47 -16.00
C VAL A 96 8.67 1.66 -14.55
N CYS A 97 9.28 2.80 -14.22
CA CYS A 97 9.94 3.00 -12.94
C CYS A 97 9.05 2.79 -11.70
N GLY A 98 7.80 3.22 -11.77
CA GLY A 98 6.81 3.02 -10.69
C GLY A 98 6.50 1.54 -10.45
N SER A 99 6.19 0.81 -11.51
CA SER A 99 5.82 -0.61 -11.47
C SER A 99 7.03 -1.49 -11.11
N ALA A 100 8.21 -1.20 -11.67
CA ALA A 100 9.46 -1.87 -11.31
C ALA A 100 9.80 -1.68 -9.82
N THR A 101 9.63 -0.46 -9.31
CA THR A 101 9.85 -0.19 -7.89
C THR A 101 8.83 -0.90 -7.00
N ASN A 102 7.57 -0.96 -7.42
CA ASN A 102 6.54 -1.70 -6.69
C ASN A 102 6.87 -3.19 -6.60
N ALA A 103 7.25 -3.82 -7.71
CA ALA A 103 7.69 -5.22 -7.74
C ALA A 103 8.86 -5.46 -6.79
N PHE A 104 9.89 -4.60 -6.85
CA PHE A 104 11.05 -4.70 -5.97
C PHE A 104 10.68 -4.57 -4.49
N VAL A 105 9.88 -3.57 -4.11
CA VAL A 105 9.51 -3.37 -2.70
C VAL A 105 8.68 -4.55 -2.18
N ASN A 106 7.74 -5.08 -2.98
CA ASN A 106 6.96 -6.25 -2.59
C ASN A 106 7.85 -7.49 -2.34
N LEU A 107 8.81 -7.78 -3.23
CA LEU A 107 9.76 -8.89 -3.07
C LEU A 107 10.74 -8.68 -1.91
N ALA A 108 11.21 -7.45 -1.72
CA ALA A 108 12.09 -7.11 -0.60
C ALA A 108 11.36 -7.32 0.73
N GLN A 109 10.11 -6.86 0.83
CA GLN A 109 9.31 -7.03 2.04
C GLN A 109 8.94 -8.50 2.30
N SER A 110 8.57 -9.26 1.26
CA SER A 110 8.25 -10.69 1.43
C SER A 110 9.46 -11.53 1.81
N SER A 111 10.67 -11.09 1.45
CA SER A 111 11.95 -11.70 1.89
C SER A 111 12.49 -11.19 3.24
N GLY A 112 11.69 -10.39 3.96
CA GLY A 112 11.98 -9.91 5.31
C GLY A 112 12.80 -8.62 5.38
N LEU A 113 13.01 -7.93 4.27
CA LEU A 113 13.68 -6.62 4.25
C LEU A 113 12.68 -5.50 4.59
N ARG A 114 13.17 -4.47 5.26
CA ARG A 114 12.43 -3.21 5.38
C ARG A 114 12.70 -2.39 4.13
N ALA A 115 11.73 -2.34 3.23
CA ALA A 115 11.80 -1.54 2.00
C ALA A 115 10.62 -0.57 1.90
N ARG A 116 10.83 0.57 1.26
CA ARG A 116 9.81 1.59 1.00
C ARG A 116 10.09 2.33 -0.29
N ARG A 117 9.05 2.88 -0.92
CA ARG A 117 9.16 3.67 -2.16
C ARG A 117 9.63 5.11 -1.86
N LEU A 118 10.46 5.65 -2.74
CA LEU A 118 10.91 7.04 -2.74
C LEU A 118 10.62 7.67 -4.10
N LEU A 119 9.88 8.77 -4.10
CA LEU A 119 9.54 9.52 -5.30
C LEU A 119 10.50 10.69 -5.46
N LEU A 120 11.10 10.80 -6.64
CA LEU A 120 11.90 11.96 -7.02
C LEU A 120 10.99 12.97 -7.70
N LEU A 121 11.07 14.23 -7.29
CA LEU A 121 10.19 15.29 -7.79
C LEU A 121 10.94 16.27 -8.70
N ASP A 122 10.21 16.84 -9.66
CA ASP A 122 10.65 17.98 -10.47
C ASP A 122 10.43 19.31 -9.69
N PRO A 123 10.86 20.47 -10.24
CA PRO A 123 10.60 21.77 -9.64
C PRO A 123 9.11 22.11 -9.47
N GLN A 124 8.23 21.52 -10.27
CA GLN A 124 6.78 21.66 -10.28
C GLN A 124 6.07 20.66 -9.33
N LEU A 125 6.84 19.85 -8.59
CA LEU A 125 6.37 18.80 -7.67
C LEU A 125 5.69 17.60 -8.35
N ASN A 126 5.88 17.39 -9.66
CA ASN A 126 5.50 16.15 -10.31
C ASN A 126 6.56 15.07 -10.07
N THR A 127 6.13 13.81 -10.08
CA THR A 127 7.06 12.68 -9.99
C THR A 127 7.76 12.47 -11.31
N LYS A 128 9.09 12.71 -11.33
CA LYS A 128 9.95 12.45 -12.50
C LYS A 128 10.44 10.99 -12.54
N HIS A 129 10.72 10.43 -11.36
CA HIS A 129 11.25 9.08 -11.22
C HIS A 129 10.88 8.47 -9.88
N VAL A 130 11.00 7.15 -9.79
CA VAL A 130 10.63 6.36 -8.61
C VAL A 130 11.74 5.36 -8.33
N VAL A 131 12.20 5.35 -7.10
CA VAL A 131 13.26 4.46 -6.60
C VAL A 131 12.81 3.82 -5.28
N ALA A 132 13.58 2.88 -4.74
CA ALA A 132 13.33 2.27 -3.44
C ALA A 132 14.38 2.68 -2.41
N GLU A 133 13.98 2.74 -1.14
CA GLU A 133 14.89 2.73 0.00
C GLU A 133 14.78 1.38 0.71
N VAL A 134 15.91 0.77 1.05
CA VAL A 134 15.98 -0.50 1.79
C VAL A 134 16.87 -0.32 3.02
N MET A 135 16.45 -0.86 4.15
CA MET A 135 17.27 -0.88 5.36
C MET A 135 18.40 -1.91 5.21
N ILE A 136 19.62 -1.41 5.08
CA ILE A 136 20.86 -2.20 4.99
C ILE A 136 21.80 -1.66 6.07
N ASP A 137 22.27 -2.52 6.97
CA ASP A 137 23.18 -2.17 8.07
C ASP A 137 22.76 -0.94 8.89
N GLY A 138 21.46 -0.86 9.19
CA GLY A 138 20.89 0.25 9.97
C GLY A 138 20.73 1.57 9.20
N ARG A 139 20.97 1.58 7.89
CA ARG A 139 20.83 2.76 7.03
C ARG A 139 19.83 2.52 5.90
N TRP A 140 19.14 3.56 5.48
CA TRP A 140 18.27 3.52 4.30
C TRP A 140 19.11 3.70 3.03
N ALA A 141 19.54 2.59 2.45
CA ALA A 141 20.22 2.55 1.16
C ALA A 141 19.24 2.77 0.01
N VAL A 142 19.64 3.53 -0.99
CA VAL A 142 18.83 3.78 -2.18
C VAL A 142 19.13 2.75 -3.26
N VAL A 143 18.07 2.17 -3.81
CA VAL A 143 18.10 1.18 -4.88
C VAL A 143 17.26 1.73 -6.02
N ASP A 144 17.73 1.62 -7.26
CA ASP A 144 16.93 1.90 -8.45
C ASP A 144 16.54 0.60 -9.14
N PRO A 145 15.32 0.10 -8.89
CA PRO A 145 14.87 -1.13 -9.52
C PRO A 145 14.80 -0.97 -11.03
N SER A 146 14.40 0.18 -11.58
CA SER A 146 14.25 0.42 -13.02
C SER A 146 15.55 0.18 -13.79
N TYR A 147 16.66 0.67 -13.24
CA TYR A 147 18.01 0.49 -13.78
C TYR A 147 18.75 -0.70 -13.19
N ARG A 148 18.11 -1.46 -12.29
CA ARG A 148 18.60 -2.72 -11.72
C ARG A 148 19.90 -2.55 -10.94
N PHE A 149 20.07 -1.49 -10.16
CA PHE A 149 21.30 -1.26 -9.40
C PHE A 149 21.05 -0.63 -8.03
N VAL A 150 22.06 -0.74 -7.15
CA VAL A 150 22.12 -0.07 -5.86
C VAL A 150 23.06 1.13 -5.99
N PHE A 151 22.66 2.30 -5.51
CA PHE A 151 23.57 3.44 -5.48
C PHE A 151 24.69 3.14 -4.48
N ARG A 152 25.93 3.10 -4.97
CA ARG A 152 27.12 2.84 -4.14
C ARG A 152 28.16 3.94 -4.36
N ASP A 153 28.95 4.22 -3.34
CA ASP A 153 30.13 5.07 -3.47
C ASP A 153 31.30 4.30 -4.12
N ALA A 154 32.43 4.98 -4.30
CA ALA A 154 33.64 4.38 -4.87
C ALA A 154 34.22 3.24 -4.00
N GLN A 155 33.83 3.15 -2.74
CA GLN A 155 34.23 2.09 -1.80
C GLN A 155 33.23 0.93 -1.79
N GLY A 156 32.17 1.00 -2.60
CA GLY A 156 31.12 -0.01 -2.68
C GLY A 156 30.06 0.08 -1.58
N GLN A 157 30.10 1.10 -0.71
CA GLN A 157 29.09 1.27 0.32
C GLN A 157 27.80 1.84 -0.27
N SER A 158 26.67 1.28 0.14
CA SER A 158 25.37 1.76 -0.31
C SER A 158 25.08 3.18 0.19
N LEU A 159 24.64 4.04 -0.73
CA LEU A 159 24.39 5.45 -0.51
C LEU A 159 22.97 5.69 -0.01
N THR A 160 22.85 6.63 0.91
CA THR A 160 21.57 7.12 1.42
C THR A 160 21.01 8.25 0.57
N ARG A 161 19.71 8.47 0.66
CA ARG A 161 19.02 9.63 0.05
C ARG A 161 19.70 10.96 0.41
N GLN A 162 20.15 11.12 1.66
CA GLN A 162 20.80 12.34 2.13
C GLN A 162 22.16 12.56 1.45
N GLN A 163 22.93 11.50 1.23
CA GLN A 163 24.22 11.59 0.51
C GLN A 163 24.00 11.90 -0.97
N LEU A 164 22.99 11.29 -1.60
CA LEU A 164 22.65 11.54 -3.01
C LEU A 164 22.10 12.94 -3.29
N LYS A 165 21.84 13.76 -2.26
CA LYS A 165 21.54 15.19 -2.44
C LYS A 165 22.74 15.99 -2.91
N ASP A 166 23.96 15.53 -2.61
CA ASP A 166 25.16 16.15 -3.14
C ASP A 166 25.31 15.79 -4.64
N PRO A 167 25.27 16.78 -5.55
CA PRO A 167 25.39 16.51 -6.98
C PRO A 167 26.70 15.83 -7.38
N ALA A 168 27.79 16.01 -6.62
CA ALA A 168 29.05 15.32 -6.88
C ALA A 168 28.95 13.83 -6.58
N VAL A 169 28.39 13.47 -5.42
CA VAL A 169 28.15 12.07 -5.01
C VAL A 169 27.18 11.40 -5.97
N PHE A 170 26.09 12.07 -6.34
CA PHE A 170 25.13 11.53 -7.30
C PHE A 170 25.76 11.26 -8.67
N ARG A 171 26.51 12.22 -9.23
CA ARG A 171 27.20 12.03 -10.52
C ARG A 171 28.19 10.89 -10.50
N GLN A 172 28.96 10.76 -9.42
CA GLN A 172 29.88 9.65 -9.24
C GLN A 172 29.13 8.31 -9.20
N ALA A 173 28.01 8.24 -8.46
CA ALA A 173 27.25 7.00 -8.30
C ALA A 173 26.55 6.52 -9.59
N ILE A 174 26.29 7.42 -10.55
CA ILE A 174 25.64 7.07 -11.84
C ILE A 174 26.60 6.95 -13.02
N GLN A 175 27.90 7.23 -12.82
CA GLN A 175 28.88 7.29 -13.91
C GLN A 175 28.95 5.98 -14.72
N ASP A 176 28.76 4.84 -14.05
CA ASP A 176 28.86 3.49 -14.60
C ASP A 176 27.49 2.92 -15.01
N VAL A 177 26.42 3.74 -14.96
CA VAL A 177 25.06 3.34 -15.32
C VAL A 177 24.69 3.93 -16.69
N PRO A 178 24.67 3.11 -17.76
CA PRO A 178 24.43 3.61 -19.11
C PRO A 178 23.06 4.28 -19.24
N GLY A 179 23.04 5.52 -19.75
CA GLY A 179 21.81 6.24 -20.03
C GLY A 179 21.00 6.67 -18.80
N TYR A 180 21.62 6.76 -17.62
CA TYR A 180 20.95 7.30 -16.44
C TYR A 180 20.72 8.81 -16.56
N PRO A 181 19.46 9.32 -16.47
CA PRO A 181 19.18 10.74 -16.61
C PRO A 181 19.75 11.57 -15.45
N GLN A 182 20.50 12.62 -15.78
CA GLN A 182 21.12 13.50 -14.78
C GLN A 182 20.10 14.37 -14.02
N ASP A 183 18.90 14.53 -14.58
CA ASP A 183 17.81 15.28 -13.97
C ASP A 183 17.08 14.47 -12.87
N TYR A 184 17.40 13.18 -12.68
CA TYR A 184 16.90 12.33 -11.59
C TYR A 184 17.58 12.61 -10.23
N THR A 185 17.73 13.90 -9.91
CA THR A 185 18.35 14.38 -8.66
C THR A 185 17.50 14.15 -7.41
N TYR A 186 18.15 14.07 -6.25
CA TYR A 186 17.54 13.83 -4.93
C TYR A 186 17.22 15.10 -4.12
N GLU A 187 17.29 16.27 -4.76
CA GLU A 187 17.01 17.57 -4.13
C GLU A 187 15.62 17.60 -3.48
N ARG A 188 14.61 17.08 -4.19
CA ARG A 188 13.21 17.03 -3.76
C ARG A 188 12.71 15.60 -3.83
N THR A 189 12.42 15.05 -2.66
CA THR A 189 11.95 13.67 -2.53
C THR A 189 10.80 13.57 -1.54
N VAL A 190 9.88 12.64 -1.80
CA VAL A 190 8.75 12.32 -0.92
C VAL A 190 8.48 10.82 -0.94
N HIS A 191 7.93 10.28 0.15
CA HIS A 191 7.48 8.88 0.19
C HIS A 191 6.02 8.73 -0.24
N VAL A 192 5.22 9.80 -0.10
CA VAL A 192 3.79 9.80 -0.42
C VAL A 192 3.42 11.00 -1.27
N HIS A 193 2.81 10.76 -2.43
CA HIS A 193 2.32 11.83 -3.31
C HIS A 193 0.92 12.30 -2.93
N LEU A 194 0.79 13.03 -1.81
CA LEU A 194 -0.49 13.55 -1.31
C LEU A 194 -1.25 14.42 -2.33
N ALA A 195 -0.56 15.03 -3.29
CA ALA A 195 -1.16 15.92 -4.29
C ALA A 195 -1.98 15.20 -5.38
N ARG A 196 -1.94 13.85 -5.45
CA ARG A 196 -2.74 13.07 -6.42
C ARG A 196 -4.11 12.64 -5.90
N ILE A 197 -4.46 12.97 -4.66
CA ILE A 197 -5.79 12.69 -4.09
C ILE A 197 -6.74 13.79 -4.59
N PRO A 198 -7.82 13.45 -5.34
CA PRO A 198 -8.61 14.40 -6.13
C PRO A 198 -9.46 15.39 -5.31
N PHE A 199 -9.48 15.28 -3.98
CA PHE A 199 -10.18 16.23 -3.11
C PHE A 199 -9.23 17.37 -2.69
N ALA A 200 -9.35 18.49 -3.38
CA ALA A 200 -8.47 19.65 -3.33
C ALA A 200 -8.17 20.21 -1.91
N ARG A 201 -6.93 20.75 -1.74
CA ARG A 201 -6.36 21.53 -0.60
C ARG A 201 -5.64 20.78 0.55
N PHE A 202 -4.91 19.70 0.25
CA PHE A 202 -4.11 18.95 1.25
C PHE A 202 -2.74 19.53 1.66
N ILE A 203 -2.32 20.72 1.19
CA ILE A 203 -1.16 21.43 1.78
C ILE A 203 -1.35 21.59 3.30
N HIS A 204 -2.60 21.83 3.73
CA HIS A 204 -2.94 21.91 5.13
C HIS A 204 -2.88 20.56 5.84
N LEU A 205 -3.22 19.44 5.19
CA LEU A 205 -3.13 18.12 5.82
C LEU A 205 -1.69 17.70 6.06
N ARG A 206 -0.76 17.93 5.12
CA ARG A 206 0.66 17.69 5.40
C ARG A 206 1.11 18.49 6.62
N ARG A 207 0.68 19.76 6.72
CA ARG A 207 0.97 20.61 7.89
C ARG A 207 0.33 20.10 9.18
N ILE A 208 -0.91 19.62 9.13
CA ILE A 208 -1.62 19.05 10.28
C ILE A 208 -0.97 17.73 10.72
N LEU A 209 -0.67 16.83 9.78
CA LEU A 209 0.01 15.57 10.05
C LEU A 209 1.41 15.81 10.62
N ASN A 210 2.18 16.74 10.04
CA ASN A 210 3.49 17.12 10.58
C ASN A 210 3.40 17.73 11.99
N ARG A 211 2.27 18.33 12.36
CA ARG A 211 2.03 18.89 13.70
C ARG A 211 1.64 17.82 14.72
N ILE A 212 0.78 16.88 14.32
CA ILE A 212 0.28 15.82 15.21
C ILE A 212 1.31 14.70 15.36
N TRP A 213 1.98 14.35 14.25
CA TRP A 213 2.94 13.27 14.17
C TRP A 213 4.12 13.68 13.28
N PRO A 214 5.13 14.37 13.86
CA PRO A 214 6.37 14.67 13.17
C PRO A 214 6.98 13.36 12.63
N ASN A 215 7.45 13.37 11.38
CA ASN A 215 8.03 12.22 10.68
C ASN A 215 7.06 11.08 10.32
N TRP A 216 5.74 11.32 10.31
CA TRP A 216 4.75 10.30 9.88
C TRP A 216 5.05 9.68 8.50
N GLU A 217 5.65 10.46 7.58
CA GLU A 217 6.06 9.99 6.24
C GLU A 217 7.15 8.91 6.32
N GLU A 218 8.02 8.98 7.33
CA GLU A 218 9.16 8.10 7.49
C GLU A 218 8.87 6.89 8.40
N THR A 219 7.91 7.02 9.32
CA THR A 219 7.59 5.99 10.32
C THR A 219 6.61 4.92 9.83
N ALA A 220 5.68 5.28 8.95
CA ALA A 220 4.69 4.35 8.44
C ALA A 220 5.11 3.81 7.06
N ASN A 221 4.89 2.51 6.85
CA ASN A 221 5.17 1.85 5.58
C ASN A 221 4.01 2.11 4.59
N TRP A 222 3.88 3.38 4.17
CA TRP A 222 2.82 3.84 3.28
C TRP A 222 2.78 3.09 1.95
N THR A 223 3.89 2.47 1.55
CA THR A 223 3.96 1.66 0.34
C THR A 223 2.96 0.50 0.36
N TYR A 224 2.73 -0.15 1.50
CA TYR A 224 1.68 -1.19 1.62
C TYR A 224 0.29 -0.64 1.34
N VAL A 225 -0.04 0.52 1.91
CA VAL A 225 -1.37 1.13 1.78
C VAL A 225 -1.64 1.63 0.36
N LEU A 226 -0.62 2.21 -0.29
CA LEU A 226 -0.79 2.94 -1.53
C LEU A 226 -0.58 2.09 -2.78
N GLU A 227 0.30 1.10 -2.71
CA GLU A 227 0.72 0.33 -3.88
C GLU A 227 0.16 -1.09 -3.90
N ARG A 228 -0.29 -1.65 -2.77
CA ARG A 228 -0.91 -2.99 -2.73
C ARG A 228 -2.43 -2.86 -2.70
N GLU A 229 -3.07 -3.16 -3.85
CA GLU A 229 -4.52 -2.96 -4.03
C GLU A 229 -5.36 -3.79 -3.04
N SER A 230 -4.95 -5.04 -2.80
CA SER A 230 -5.60 -5.93 -1.83
C SER A 230 -5.62 -5.33 -0.43
N PHE A 231 -4.48 -4.81 0.04
CA PHE A 231 -4.38 -4.16 1.34
C PHE A 231 -5.16 -2.84 1.40
N ALA A 232 -5.13 -2.04 0.32
CA ALA A 232 -5.89 -0.80 0.23
C ALA A 232 -7.40 -1.06 0.32
N LEU A 233 -7.90 -2.09 -0.38
CA LEU A 233 -9.30 -2.51 -0.30
C LEU A 233 -9.66 -3.01 1.11
N PHE A 234 -8.81 -3.86 1.71
CA PHE A 234 -9.00 -4.35 3.07
C PHE A 234 -9.09 -3.18 4.07
N LEU A 235 -8.13 -2.26 4.05
CA LEU A 235 -8.07 -1.14 4.98
C LEU A 235 -9.24 -0.18 4.78
N SER A 236 -9.56 0.20 3.54
CA SER A 236 -10.68 1.11 3.26
C SER A 236 -12.03 0.50 3.65
N SER A 237 -12.23 -0.80 3.39
CA SER A 237 -13.42 -1.53 3.79
C SER A 237 -13.53 -1.66 5.32
N PHE A 238 -12.41 -1.89 6.00
CA PHE A 238 -12.36 -1.96 7.46
C PHE A 238 -12.69 -0.61 8.12
N LEU A 239 -12.18 0.49 7.56
CA LEU A 239 -12.50 1.84 8.01
C LEU A 239 -13.99 2.16 7.77
N LEU A 240 -14.53 1.80 6.61
CA LEU A 240 -15.95 1.97 6.30
C LEU A 240 -16.83 1.17 7.27
N PHE A 241 -16.48 -0.10 7.54
CA PHE A 241 -17.17 -0.95 8.50
C PHE A 241 -17.14 -0.36 9.90
N SER A 242 -15.97 0.08 10.37
CA SER A 242 -15.80 0.70 11.68
C SER A 242 -16.62 1.98 11.81
N PHE A 243 -16.62 2.82 10.77
CA PHE A 243 -17.42 4.04 10.73
C PHE A 243 -18.93 3.73 10.75
N ALA A 244 -19.39 2.80 9.92
CA ALA A 244 -20.79 2.38 9.87
C ALA A 244 -21.24 1.79 11.20
N LEU A 245 -20.39 1.01 11.87
CA LEU A 245 -20.65 0.46 13.20
C LEU A 245 -20.75 1.57 14.25
N GLY A 246 -19.83 2.52 14.25
CA GLY A 246 -19.90 3.70 15.12
C GLY A 246 -21.19 4.49 14.90
N PHE A 247 -21.54 4.77 13.65
CA PHE A 247 -22.78 5.45 13.30
C PHE A 247 -24.02 4.68 13.73
N ARG A 248 -24.01 3.35 13.59
CA ARG A 248 -25.07 2.45 14.04
C ARG A 248 -25.29 2.51 15.55
N LEU A 249 -24.21 2.54 16.32
CA LEU A 249 -24.25 2.69 17.77
C LEU A 249 -24.79 4.06 18.16
N LEU A 250 -24.39 5.13 17.47
CA LEU A 250 -24.91 6.48 17.68
C LEU A 250 -26.40 6.58 17.39
N LEU A 251 -26.88 6.05 16.26
CA LEU A 251 -28.31 5.99 15.93
C LEU A 251 -29.08 5.20 16.99
N SER A 252 -28.51 4.09 17.49
CA SER A 252 -29.12 3.28 18.55
C SER A 252 -29.18 4.02 19.88
N CYS A 253 -28.16 4.80 20.23
CA CYS A 253 -28.15 5.66 21.41
C CYS A 253 -29.18 6.78 21.27
N TYR A 254 -29.22 7.45 20.11
CA TYR A 254 -30.18 8.50 19.81
C TYR A 254 -31.63 7.98 19.87
N GLY A 255 -31.94 6.88 19.20
CA GLY A 255 -33.28 6.27 19.21
C GLY A 255 -33.75 5.90 20.61
N SER A 256 -32.84 5.33 21.43
CA SER A 256 -33.17 4.98 22.82
C SER A 256 -33.39 6.20 23.74
N ARG A 257 -32.57 7.26 23.62
CA ARG A 257 -32.61 8.43 24.52
C ARG A 257 -33.65 9.47 24.11
N ARG A 258 -33.85 9.69 22.80
CA ARG A 258 -34.70 10.77 22.27
C ARG A 258 -36.05 10.30 21.75
N LEU A 259 -36.13 9.08 21.23
CA LEU A 259 -37.35 8.58 20.57
C LEU A 259 -38.09 7.51 21.40
N GLY A 260 -37.54 7.11 22.56
CA GLY A 260 -38.14 6.08 23.42
C GLY A 260 -38.23 4.70 22.76
N ILE A 261 -37.51 4.48 21.65
CA ILE A 261 -37.52 3.21 20.92
C ILE A 261 -36.72 2.20 21.75
N ARG A 262 -37.42 1.27 22.38
CA ARG A 262 -36.83 0.19 23.18
C ARG A 262 -35.99 -0.69 22.26
N ARG A 263 -34.70 -0.86 22.57
CA ARG A 263 -33.81 -1.77 21.83
C ARG A 263 -34.35 -3.19 21.97
N VAL A 264 -34.57 -3.88 20.86
CA VAL A 264 -34.58 -5.34 20.88
C VAL A 264 -33.11 -5.76 20.88
N GLY A 265 -32.65 -6.45 21.92
CA GLY A 265 -31.26 -6.86 21.99
C GLY A 265 -30.93 -7.81 20.83
N LEU A 266 -29.71 -7.73 20.30
CA LEU A 266 -29.22 -8.75 19.35
C LEU A 266 -29.32 -10.16 19.96
N GLY A 267 -29.11 -10.28 21.28
CA GLY A 267 -29.35 -11.51 22.02
C GLY A 267 -30.80 -11.99 21.94
N ASP A 268 -31.79 -11.09 22.10
CA ASP A 268 -33.20 -11.44 21.98
C ASP A 268 -33.57 -11.86 20.55
N GLN A 269 -32.96 -11.24 19.54
CA GLN A 269 -33.18 -11.58 18.13
C GLN A 269 -32.54 -12.93 17.76
N LEU A 270 -31.33 -13.21 18.24
CA LEU A 270 -30.66 -14.50 18.06
C LEU A 270 -31.39 -15.62 18.81
N GLN A 271 -31.88 -15.34 20.02
CA GLN A 271 -32.67 -16.30 20.80
C GLN A 271 -34.01 -16.60 20.12
N ARG A 272 -34.67 -15.59 19.54
CA ARG A 272 -35.90 -15.79 18.74
C ARG A 272 -35.63 -16.55 17.45
N ALA A 273 -34.58 -16.21 16.72
CA ALA A 273 -34.18 -16.89 15.49
C ALA A 273 -33.82 -18.37 15.75
N GLY A 274 -33.07 -18.63 16.83
CA GLY A 274 -32.76 -19.98 17.30
C GLY A 274 -34.03 -20.74 17.69
N ALA A 275 -34.91 -20.14 18.50
CA ALA A 275 -36.17 -20.77 18.89
C ALA A 275 -37.05 -21.15 17.69
N THR A 276 -37.12 -20.31 16.65
CA THR A 276 -37.86 -20.63 15.41
C THR A 276 -37.22 -21.74 14.58
N LEU A 277 -35.88 -21.81 14.53
CA LEU A 277 -35.18 -22.89 13.81
C LEU A 277 -35.36 -24.24 14.53
N PHE A 278 -35.34 -24.26 15.86
CA PHE A 278 -35.53 -25.48 16.65
C PHE A 278 -37.00 -25.89 16.83
N SER A 279 -37.96 -24.97 16.66
CA SER A 279 -39.39 -25.33 16.70
C SER A 279 -39.89 -26.01 15.42
N HIS A 280 -39.16 -25.90 14.31
CA HIS A 280 -39.47 -26.58 13.04
C HIS A 280 -38.72 -27.90 12.82
N ALA A 281 -37.89 -28.31 13.79
CA ALA A 281 -37.14 -29.57 13.76
C ALA A 281 -37.82 -30.72 14.54
N LYS A 282 -39.12 -30.59 14.84
CA LYS A 282 -40.00 -31.64 15.38
C LYS A 282 -41.14 -31.90 14.41
#